data_AF-A0A0T0MGD3-F1
#
_entry.id   AF-A0A0T0MGD3-F1
#
_cell.length_a   1.000
_cell.length_b   1.000
_cell.length_c   1.000
_cell.angle_alpha   90.00
_cell.angle_beta   90.00
_cell.angle_gamma   90.00
#
_symmetry.space_group_name_H-M   'P 1'
#
loop_
_entity.id
_entity.type
_entity.pdbx_description
1 polymer ?
#
loop_
_entity_poly.entity_id
_entity_poly.type
_entity_poly.pdbx_seq_one_letter_code
_entity_poly.pdbx_strand_id
1 'polypeptide(L)'
;MTDKHKQSIIAKIVGAGVAFLAALVVQKLLAQAWKAKTGHKPPLADDQGNAGLAEVVAAAAITGALVAMSRVLATRGTARFTKRVDDGSDLNPLS
;
A
#
# COMPACT_ATOMS: atom_id res chain seq x y z
N MET A 1 7.33 14.38 27.84
CA MET A 1 6.28 14.30 26.80
C MET A 1 6.77 14.67 25.39
N THR A 2 8.04 15.02 25.18
CA THR A 2 8.58 15.52 23.90
C THR A 2 8.97 14.40 22.91
N ASP A 3 9.12 13.18 23.41
CA ASP A 3 9.81 12.08 22.72
C ASP A 3 8.89 11.35 21.74
N LYS A 4 7.61 11.18 22.12
CA LYS A 4 6.55 10.60 21.27
C LYS A 4 6.30 11.42 20.00
N HIS A 5 6.35 12.75 20.08
CA HIS A 5 6.16 13.60 18.91
C HIS A 5 7.34 13.54 17.93
N LYS A 6 8.58 13.56 18.43
CA LYS A 6 9.77 13.36 17.58
C LYS A 6 9.74 11.99 16.89
N GLN A 7 9.39 10.93 17.61
CA GLN A 7 9.25 9.59 17.02
C GLN A 7 8.16 9.54 15.94
N SER A 8 7.01 10.19 16.17
CA SER A 8 5.94 10.28 15.17
C SER A 8 6.37 11.04 13.92
N ILE A 9 7.07 12.17 14.08
CA ILE A 9 7.56 12.98 12.95
C ILE A 9 8.61 12.20 12.15
N ILE A 10 9.55 11.53 12.83
CA ILE A 10 10.56 10.68 12.18
C ILE A 10 9.88 9.54 11.42
N ALA A 11 8.92 8.85 12.02
CA ALA A 11 8.18 7.78 11.36
C ALA A 11 7.40 8.29 10.14
N LYS A 12 6.80 9.48 10.22
CA LYS A 12 6.11 10.11 9.08
C LYS A 12 7.07 10.44 7.93
N ILE A 13 8.23 11.01 8.23
CA ILE A 13 9.24 11.35 7.20
C ILE A 13 9.76 10.09 6.53
N VAL A 14 10.11 9.06 7.33
CA VAL A 14 10.57 7.78 6.79
C VAL A 14 9.47 7.11 5.97
N GLY A 15 8.25 7.06 6.48
CA GLY A 15 7.10 6.50 5.77
C GLY A 15 6.83 7.22 4.45
N ALA A 16 6.88 8.55 4.44
CA ALA A 16 6.72 9.35 3.23
C ALA A 16 7.85 9.08 2.21
N GLY A 17 9.11 9.01 2.67
CA GLY A 17 10.26 8.70 1.82
C GLY A 17 10.15 7.31 1.18
N VAL A 18 9.75 6.30 1.95
CA VAL A 18 9.54 4.93 1.44
C VAL A 18 8.39 4.90 0.43
N ALA A 19 7.27 5.56 0.73
CA ALA A 19 6.13 5.64 -0.19
C ALA A 19 6.52 6.30 -1.52
N PHE A 20 7.32 7.37 -1.47
CA PHE A 20 7.81 8.05 -2.66
C PHE A 20 8.70 7.14 -3.52
N LEU A 21 9.66 6.45 -2.91
CA LEU A 21 10.51 5.49 -3.63
C LEU A 21 9.68 4.35 -4.23
N ALA A 22 8.71 3.82 -3.49
CA ALA A 22 7.81 2.79 -3.99
C ALA A 22 7.00 3.29 -5.19
N ALA A 23 6.48 4.52 -5.15
CA ALA A 23 5.76 5.12 -6.27
C ALA A 23 6.63 5.20 -7.53
N LEU A 24 7.89 5.63 -7.41
CA LEU A 24 8.83 5.68 -8.55
C LEU A 24 9.10 4.29 -9.14
N VAL A 25 9.24 3.26 -8.29
CA VAL A 25 9.44 1.87 -8.74
C VAL A 25 8.20 1.35 -9.45
N VAL A 26 7.01 1.56 -8.88
CA VAL A 26 5.73 1.17 -9.48
C VAL A 26 5.54 1.85 -10.83
N GLN A 27 5.82 3.15 -10.94
CA GLN A 27 5.74 3.87 -12.23
C GLN A 27 6.66 3.27 -13.28
N LYS A 28 7.90 2.90 -12.92
CA LYS A 28 8.83 2.23 -13.84
C LYS A 28 8.34 0.85 -14.25
N LEU A 29 7.84 0.06 -13.31
CA LEU A 29 7.30 -1.28 -13.59
C LEU A 29 6.07 -1.21 -14.49
N LEU A 30 5.15 -0.28 -14.24
CA LEU A 30 3.99 -0.04 -15.09
C LEU A 30 4.43 0.38 -16.49
N ALA A 31 5.37 1.32 -16.61
CA ALA A 31 5.88 1.76 -17.91
C ALA A 31 6.53 0.61 -18.70
N GLN A 32 7.28 -0.25 -18.04
CA GLN A 32 7.90 -1.43 -18.66
C GLN A 32 6.86 -2.49 -19.05
N ALA A 33 5.92 -2.80 -18.16
CA ALA A 33 4.85 -3.77 -18.42
C ALA A 33 3.97 -3.34 -19.59
N TRP A 34 3.64 -2.04 -19.68
CA TRP A 34 2.89 -1.47 -20.79
C TRP A 34 3.70 -1.52 -22.08
N LYS A 35 4.95 -1.03 -22.06
CA LYS A 35 5.82 -1.06 -23.24
C LYS A 35 5.99 -2.48 -23.79
N ALA A 36 6.10 -3.47 -22.92
CA ALA A 36 6.22 -4.87 -23.30
C ALA A 36 4.92 -5.44 -23.91
N LYS A 37 3.74 -4.96 -23.50
CA LYS A 37 2.44 -5.45 -24.00
C LYS A 37 1.91 -4.69 -25.21
N THR A 38 2.07 -3.37 -25.27
CA THR A 38 1.47 -2.51 -26.31
C THR A 38 2.47 -1.92 -27.30
N GLY A 39 3.78 -2.10 -27.07
CA GLY A 39 4.84 -1.58 -27.95
C GLY A 39 5.03 -0.05 -27.93
N HIS A 40 4.15 0.69 -27.24
CA HIS A 40 4.14 2.15 -27.14
C HIS A 40 4.06 2.61 -25.67
N LYS A 41 4.44 3.86 -25.40
CA LYS A 41 4.42 4.44 -24.04
C LYS A 41 2.98 4.41 -23.47
N PRO A 42 2.81 4.14 -22.16
CA PRO A 42 1.50 4.13 -21.54
C PRO A 42 0.78 5.46 -21.78
N PRO A 43 -0.52 5.43 -22.16
CA PRO A 43 -1.33 6.64 -22.22
C PRO A 43 -1.36 7.30 -20.84
N LEU A 44 -1.17 8.62 -20.79
CA LEU A 44 -1.38 9.37 -19.56
C LEU A 44 -2.88 9.49 -19.32
N ALA A 45 -3.28 9.46 -18.05
CA ALA A 45 -4.67 9.57 -17.60
C ALA A 45 -5.40 10.87 -18.03
N ASP A 46 -4.73 11.76 -18.74
CA ASP A 46 -5.27 13.04 -19.23
C ASP A 46 -5.66 13.00 -20.72
N ASP A 47 -5.65 11.82 -21.35
CA ASP A 47 -6.24 11.64 -22.68
C ASP A 47 -7.77 11.49 -22.53
N GLN A 48 -8.43 12.60 -22.20
CA GLN A 48 -9.83 12.72 -21.78
C GLN A 48 -10.88 12.45 -22.88
N GLY A 49 -10.63 11.50 -23.78
CA GLY A 49 -11.56 11.15 -24.85
C GLY A 49 -12.20 9.77 -24.73
N ASN A 50 -11.44 8.76 -24.28
CA ASN A 50 -11.88 7.36 -24.39
C ASN A 50 -11.00 6.43 -23.56
N ALA A 51 -11.10 6.46 -22.22
CA ALA A 51 -10.52 5.42 -21.38
C ALA A 51 -11.10 4.08 -21.83
N GLY A 52 -10.32 3.30 -22.58
CA GLY A 52 -10.80 2.07 -23.19
C GLY A 52 -11.25 1.08 -22.13
N LEU A 53 -12.22 0.19 -22.45
CA LEU A 53 -12.71 -0.84 -21.51
C LEU A 53 -11.56 -1.62 -20.84
N ALA A 54 -10.46 -1.85 -21.55
CA ALA A 54 -9.26 -2.50 -21.02
C ALA A 54 -8.59 -1.71 -19.87
N GLU A 55 -8.59 -0.38 -19.94
CA GLU A 55 -8.02 0.49 -18.91
C GLU A 55 -8.90 0.52 -17.67
N VAL A 56 -10.23 0.61 -17.85
CA VAL A 56 -11.19 0.52 -16.74
C VAL A 56 -11.09 -0.82 -16.03
N VAL A 57 -11.00 -1.93 -16.79
CA VAL A 57 -10.84 -3.27 -16.24
C VAL A 57 -9.50 -3.42 -15.53
N ALA A 58 -8.41 -2.87 -16.08
CA ALA A 58 -7.10 -2.90 -15.44
C ALA A 58 -7.09 -2.11 -14.12
N ALA A 59 -7.66 -0.91 -14.11
CA ALA A 59 -7.79 -0.09 -12.91
C ALA A 59 -8.65 -0.77 -11.84
N ALA A 60 -9.77 -1.37 -12.24
CA ALA A 60 -10.64 -2.13 -11.35
C ALA A 60 -9.94 -3.36 -10.78
N ALA A 61 -9.19 -4.10 -11.59
CA ALA A 61 -8.42 -5.26 -11.15
C ALA A 61 -7.33 -4.88 -10.14
N ILE A 62 -6.58 -3.80 -10.40
CA ILE A 62 -5.56 -3.29 -9.47
C ILE A 62 -6.21 -2.86 -8.15
N THR A 63 -7.31 -2.11 -8.22
CA THR A 63 -8.03 -1.65 -7.03
C THR A 63 -8.58 -2.82 -6.23
N GLY A 64 -9.23 -3.78 -6.89
CA GLY A 64 -9.75 -4.99 -6.25
C GLY A 64 -8.65 -5.83 -5.59
N ALA A 65 -7.51 -6.00 -6.26
CA ALA A 65 -6.34 -6.67 -5.69
C ALA A 65 -5.83 -5.96 -4.43
N LEU A 66 -5.69 -4.63 -4.49
CA LEU A 66 -5.20 -3.85 -3.35
C LEU A 66 -6.15 -3.91 -2.14
N VAL A 67 -7.46 -3.85 -2.38
CA VAL A 67 -8.48 -4.00 -1.33
C VAL A 67 -8.41 -5.40 -0.71
N ALA A 68 -8.31 -6.45 -1.52
CA ALA A 68 -8.18 -7.82 -1.03
C ALA A 68 -6.92 -8.01 -0.18
N MET A 69 -5.77 -7.51 -0.67
CA MET A 69 -4.51 -7.52 0.08
C MET A 69 -4.64 -6.77 1.41
N SER A 70 -5.26 -5.59 1.39
CA SER A 70 -5.48 -4.78 2.60
C SER A 70 -6.32 -5.53 3.62
N ARG A 71 -7.38 -6.22 3.19
CA ARG A 71 -8.24 -7.03 4.07
C ARG A 71 -7.47 -8.18 4.70
N VAL A 72 -6.65 -8.90 3.92
CA VAL A 72 -5.79 -10.00 4.41
C VAL A 72 -4.76 -9.48 5.41
N LEU A 73 -4.12 -8.34 5.11
CA LEU A 73 -3.18 -7.70 6.03
C LEU A 73 -3.86 -7.21 7.29
N ALA A 74 -5.08 -6.67 7.22
CA ALA A 74 -5.83 -6.26 8.39
C ALA A 74 -6.16 -7.48 9.28
N THR A 75 -6.68 -8.56 8.71
CA THR A 75 -6.98 -9.78 9.48
C THR A 75 -5.74 -10.41 10.09
N ARG A 76 -4.64 -10.51 9.33
CA ARG A 76 -3.36 -11.06 9.83
C ARG A 76 -2.66 -10.11 10.80
N GLY A 77 -2.76 -8.81 10.56
CA GLY A 77 -2.21 -7.75 11.40
C GLY A 77 -2.88 -7.74 12.76
N THR A 78 -4.22 -7.78 12.80
CA THR A 78 -4.99 -7.91 14.04
C THR A 78 -4.62 -9.18 14.78
N ALA A 79 -4.54 -10.34 14.12
CA ALA A 79 -4.12 -11.59 14.77
C ALA A 79 -2.71 -11.52 15.40
N ARG A 80 -1.78 -10.80 14.77
CA ARG A 80 -0.42 -10.60 15.30
C ARG A 80 -0.35 -9.55 16.42
N PHE A 81 -1.26 -8.58 16.39
CA PHE A 81 -1.35 -7.54 17.42
C PHE A 81 -2.06 -8.05 18.67
N THR A 82 -3.17 -8.77 18.52
CA THR A 82 -3.90 -9.41 19.62
C THR A 82 -3.02 -10.41 20.37
N LYS A 83 -2.24 -11.26 19.69
CA LYS A 83 -1.28 -12.15 20.35
C LYS A 83 -0.26 -11.43 21.24
N ARG A 84 0.20 -10.24 20.83
CA ARG A 84 1.13 -9.44 21.66
C ARG A 84 0.44 -8.75 22.84
N VAL A 85 -0.88 -8.57 22.79
CA VAL A 85 -1.68 -7.97 23.87
C VAL A 85 -2.08 -9.04 24.89
N ASP A 86 -2.44 -10.26 24.43
CA ASP A 86 -2.75 -11.39 25.32
C ASP A 86 -1.52 -11.88 26.09
N ASP A 87 -0.35 -11.99 25.46
CA ASP A 87 0.91 -12.39 26.15
C ASP A 87 1.29 -11.43 27.30
N GLY A 88 0.83 -10.17 27.26
CA GLY A 88 1.02 -9.19 28.33
C GLY A 88 -0.03 -9.24 29.45
N SER A 89 -1.18 -9.88 29.18
CA SER A 89 -2.32 -10.00 30.10
C SER A 89 -2.19 -11.25 30.99
N ASP A 90 -1.56 -12.31 30.47
CA ASP A 90 -1.27 -13.55 31.21
C ASP A 90 -0.13 -13.41 32.24
N LEU A 91 0.55 -12.26 32.27
CA LEU A 91 1.57 -11.93 33.29
C LEU A 91 1.01 -11.22 34.52
N ASN A 92 -0.32 -11.05 34.62
CA ASN A 92 -0.95 -10.59 35.86
C ASN A 92 -1.82 -11.70 36.50
N PRO A 93 -1.22 -12.62 37.28
CA PRO A 93 -1.98 -13.62 38.03
C PRO A 93 -2.68 -13.07 39.29
N LEU A 94 -2.69 -11.76 39.55
CA LEU A 94 -3.27 -11.17 40.77
C LEU A 94 -3.96 -9.81 40.52
N SER A 95 -5.20 -9.84 40.01
CA SER A 95 -6.22 -8.81 40.28
C SER A 95 -7.61 -9.34 40.00
#